data_AF-A0A1M7HVU8-F1
#
_entry.id   AF-A0A1M7HVU8-F1
#
_cell.length_a   1.000
_cell.length_b   1.000
_cell.length_c   1.000
_cell.angle_alpha   90.00
_cell.angle_beta   90.00
_cell.angle_gamma   90.00
#
_symmetry.space_group_name_H-M   'P 1'
#
loop_
_entity.id
_entity.type
_entity.pdbx_description
1 polymer ?
#
loop_
_entity_poly.entity_id
_entity_poly.type
_entity_poly.pdbx_seq_one_letter_code
_entity_poly.pdbx_strand_id
1 'polypeptide(L)'
;MTRGAERLGQLARIARVKADGELRAYSAHRAQAEAMQRQLDAVRAELAQAIAAPTAPDAPAQWRQTAALVGYRSEQLRQAEIALSRIRPGLEAARQAAVRAFGRSEALSQLQALTRAQAQLDRQRREER
;
A
#
# COMPACT_ATOMS: atom_id res chain seq x y z
N MET A 1 -40.28 5.97 1.52
CA MET A 1 -38.84 6.04 1.86
C MET A 1 -38.09 4.70 1.80
N THR A 2 -38.78 3.55 1.93
CA THR A 2 -38.18 2.21 1.91
C THR A 2 -37.34 1.88 0.66
N ARG A 3 -37.84 2.20 -0.55
CA ARG A 3 -37.09 2.01 -1.80
C ARG A 3 -35.76 2.79 -1.86
N GLY A 4 -35.68 3.94 -1.17
CA GLY A 4 -34.45 4.74 -1.09
C GLY A 4 -33.38 4.04 -0.27
N ALA A 5 -33.75 3.50 0.90
CA ALA A 5 -32.87 2.71 1.75
C ALA A 5 -32.40 1.39 1.10
N GLU A 6 -33.25 0.76 0.29
CA GLU A 6 -32.89 -0.45 -0.46
C GLU A 6 -31.86 -0.15 -1.55
N ARG A 7 -32.06 0.93 -2.32
CA ARG A 7 -31.08 1.40 -3.33
C ARG A 7 -29.75 1.78 -2.69
N LEU A 8 -29.76 2.49 -1.56
CA LEU A 8 -28.54 2.80 -0.80
C LEU A 8 -27.82 1.52 -0.34
N GLY A 9 -28.57 0.49 0.07
CA GLY A 9 -28.00 -0.81 0.40
C GLY A 9 -27.35 -1.52 -0.77
N GLN A 10 -27.95 -1.44 -1.96
CA GLN A 10 -27.35 -1.99 -3.18
C GLN A 10 -26.05 -1.24 -3.53
N LEU A 11 -26.06 0.09 -3.45
CA LEU A 11 -24.87 0.90 -3.68
C LEU A 11 -23.77 0.63 -2.65
N ALA A 12 -24.12 0.48 -1.37
CA ALA A 12 -23.17 0.15 -0.31
C ALA A 12 -22.47 -1.19 -0.59
N ARG A 13 -23.21 -2.22 -1.02
CA ARG A 13 -22.63 -3.52 -1.41
C ARG A 13 -21.66 -3.40 -2.58
N ILE A 14 -22.03 -2.68 -3.64
CA ILE A 14 -21.16 -2.45 -4.80
C ILE A 14 -19.91 -1.67 -4.39
N ALA A 15 -20.08 -0.62 -3.59
CA ALA A 15 -18.97 0.18 -3.08
C ALA A 15 -18.03 -0.64 -2.20
N ARG A 16 -18.55 -1.61 -1.43
CA ARG A 16 -17.74 -2.51 -0.62
C ARG A 16 -16.87 -3.44 -1.47
N VAL A 17 -17.46 -4.09 -2.48
CA VAL A 17 -16.71 -4.93 -3.42
C VAL A 17 -15.60 -4.12 -4.10
N LYS A 18 -15.89 -2.87 -4.48
CA LYS A 18 -14.87 -1.96 -5.04
C LYS A 18 -13.77 -1.66 -4.02
N ALA A 19 -14.12 -1.34 -2.78
CA ALA A 19 -13.15 -1.09 -1.71
C ALA A 19 -12.22 -2.29 -1.48
N ASP A 20 -12.78 -3.51 -1.47
CA ASP A 20 -12.00 -4.73 -1.31
C ASP A 20 -11.04 -4.94 -2.50
N GLY A 21 -11.46 -4.61 -3.71
CA GLY A 21 -10.60 -4.64 -4.90
C GLY A 21 -9.42 -3.68 -4.82
N GLU A 22 -9.67 -2.41 -4.46
CA GLU A 22 -8.62 -1.40 -4.27
C GLU A 22 -7.66 -1.78 -3.13
N LEU A 23 -8.18 -2.38 -2.05
CA LEU A 23 -7.36 -2.85 -0.93
C LEU A 23 -6.42 -3.99 -1.36
N ARG A 24 -6.89 -4.93 -2.19
CA ARG A 24 -6.04 -5.99 -2.77
C ARG A 24 -4.96 -5.41 -3.67
N ALA A 25 -5.29 -4.44 -4.52
CA ALA A 25 -4.32 -3.75 -5.37
C ALA A 25 -3.24 -3.05 -4.53
N TYR A 26 -3.65 -2.28 -3.52
CA TYR A 26 -2.71 -1.65 -2.58
C TYR A 26 -1.81 -2.68 -1.88
N SER A 27 -2.37 -3.80 -1.42
CA SER A 27 -1.61 -4.86 -0.75
C SER A 27 -0.55 -5.48 -1.66
N ALA A 28 -0.86 -5.68 -2.94
CA ALA A 28 0.10 -6.18 -3.92
C ALA A 28 1.25 -5.18 -4.15
N HIS A 29 0.94 -3.89 -4.34
CA HIS A 29 1.96 -2.85 -4.45
C HIS A 29 2.85 -2.76 -3.21
N ARG A 30 2.24 -2.88 -2.03
CA ARG A 30 2.96 -2.85 -0.75
C ARG A 30 3.91 -4.04 -0.64
N ALA A 31 3.45 -5.24 -0.95
CA ALA A 31 4.29 -6.44 -0.92
C ALA A 31 5.50 -6.32 -1.86
N GLN A 32 5.29 -5.77 -3.07
CA GLN A 32 6.38 -5.50 -4.02
C GLN A 32 7.39 -4.49 -3.44
N ALA A 33 6.92 -3.38 -2.88
CA ALA A 33 7.78 -2.35 -2.30
C ALA A 33 8.58 -2.88 -1.10
N GLU A 34 7.96 -3.66 -0.22
CA GLU A 34 8.62 -4.29 0.93
C GLU A 34 9.67 -5.33 0.49
N ALA A 35 9.39 -6.12 -0.56
CA ALA A 35 10.37 -7.06 -1.10
C ALA A 35 11.60 -6.33 -1.67
N MET A 36 11.40 -5.23 -2.41
CA MET A 36 12.48 -4.40 -2.92
C MET A 36 13.27 -3.73 -1.80
N GLN A 37 12.61 -3.26 -0.75
CA GLN A 37 13.27 -2.68 0.42
C GLN A 37 14.15 -3.73 1.13
N ARG A 38 13.66 -4.95 1.34
CA ARG A 38 14.45 -6.03 1.93
C ARG A 38 15.69 -6.37 1.10
N GLN A 39 15.56 -6.38 -0.23
CA GLN A 39 16.70 -6.60 -1.13
C GLN A 39 17.74 -5.48 -0.99
N LEU A 40 17.31 -4.22 -0.93
CA LEU A 40 18.19 -3.08 -0.71
C LEU A 40 18.94 -3.17 0.62
N ASP A 41 18.24 -3.53 1.69
CA ASP A 41 18.83 -3.65 3.02
C ASP A 41 19.87 -4.78 3.07
N ALA A 42 19.61 -5.90 2.39
CA ALA A 42 20.58 -6.99 2.26
C ALA A 42 21.84 -6.56 1.49
N VAL A 43 21.70 -5.87 0.36
CA VAL A 43 22.85 -5.37 -0.42
C VAL A 43 23.66 -4.34 0.37
N ARG A 44 23.00 -3.47 1.15
CA ARG A 44 23.67 -2.52 2.04
C ARG A 44 24.47 -3.23 3.13
N ALA A 45 23.91 -4.29 3.73
CA ALA A 45 24.62 -5.10 4.71
C ALA A 45 25.84 -5.82 4.11
N GLU A 46 25.70 -6.40 2.91
CA GLU A 46 26.82 -7.00 2.18
C GLU A 46 27.94 -5.98 1.89
N LEU A 47 27.57 -4.78 1.42
CA LEU A 47 28.52 -3.69 1.16
C LEU A 47 29.25 -3.25 2.43
N ALA A 48 28.53 -3.06 3.53
CA ALA A 48 29.12 -2.68 4.82
C ALA A 48 30.13 -3.73 5.30
N GLN A 49 29.80 -5.02 5.17
CA GLN A 49 30.71 -6.12 5.51
C GLN A 49 31.95 -6.15 4.60
N ALA A 50 31.77 -5.96 3.29
CA ALA A 50 32.89 -5.95 2.34
C ALA A 50 33.86 -4.79 2.59
N ILE A 51 33.34 -3.61 2.97
CA ILE A 51 34.15 -2.43 3.32
C ILE A 51 34.87 -2.62 4.66
N ALA A 52 34.21 -3.23 5.65
CA ALA A 52 34.78 -3.45 6.98
C ALA A 52 35.74 -4.65 7.04
N ALA A 53 35.77 -5.50 6.01
CA ALA A 53 36.63 -6.68 5.97
C ALA A 53 38.12 -6.28 6.06
N PRO A 54 38.89 -6.85 7.00
CA PRO A 54 40.32 -6.58 7.08
C PRO A 54 41.02 -7.10 5.83
N THR A 55 41.72 -6.21 5.12
CA THR A 55 42.60 -6.59 4.00
C THR A 55 44.03 -6.66 4.53
N ALA A 56 44.78 -7.70 4.17
CA ALA A 56 46.19 -7.79 4.56
C ALA A 56 46.97 -6.59 3.96
N PRO A 57 47.86 -5.95 4.73
CA PRO A 57 48.61 -4.76 4.27
C PRO A 57 49.38 -4.99 2.97
N ASP A 58 49.89 -6.21 2.78
CA ASP A 58 50.73 -6.59 1.63
C ASP A 58 49.97 -7.39 0.56
N ALA A 59 48.65 -7.21 0.44
CA ALA A 59 47.82 -7.91 -0.53
C ALA A 59 47.11 -6.97 -1.51
N PRO A 60 47.83 -6.26 -2.40
CA PRO A 60 47.24 -5.30 -3.35
C PRO A 60 46.22 -5.94 -4.31
N ALA A 61 46.35 -7.24 -4.61
CA ALA A 61 45.37 -7.98 -5.39
C ALA A 61 44.01 -8.09 -4.67
N GLN A 62 44.03 -8.34 -3.35
CA GLN A 62 42.81 -8.41 -2.52
C GLN A 62 42.14 -7.03 -2.46
N TRP A 63 42.92 -5.95 -2.32
CA TRP A 63 42.39 -4.58 -2.36
C TRP A 63 41.65 -4.26 -3.66
N ARG A 64 42.23 -4.60 -4.82
CA ARG A 64 41.59 -4.39 -6.13
C ARG A 64 40.31 -5.20 -6.28
N GLN A 65 40.32 -6.45 -5.80
CA GLN A 65 39.15 -7.32 -5.84
C GLN A 65 38.01 -6.76 -4.97
N THR A 66 38.31 -6.34 -3.74
CA THR A 66 37.32 -5.72 -2.85
C THR A 66 36.79 -4.42 -3.42
N ALA A 67 37.66 -3.55 -3.97
CA ALA A 67 37.24 -2.30 -4.61
C ALA A 67 36.32 -2.55 -5.81
N ALA A 68 36.63 -3.54 -6.66
CA ALA A 68 35.79 -3.91 -7.80
C ALA A 68 34.41 -4.44 -7.34
N LEU A 69 34.39 -5.28 -6.29
CA LEU A 69 33.15 -5.81 -5.71
C LEU A 69 32.28 -4.69 -5.12
N VAL A 70 32.90 -3.77 -4.36
CA VAL A 70 32.21 -2.61 -3.78
C VAL A 70 31.63 -1.71 -4.87
N GLY A 71 32.41 -1.42 -5.92
CA GLY A 71 31.94 -0.62 -7.05
C GLY A 71 30.74 -1.26 -7.76
N TYR A 72 30.83 -2.56 -8.07
CA TYR A 72 29.75 -3.32 -8.70
C TYR A 72 28.47 -3.32 -7.85
N ARG A 73 28.59 -3.63 -6.54
CA ARG A 73 27.45 -3.67 -5.63
C ARG A 73 26.83 -2.29 -5.38
N SER A 74 27.65 -1.24 -5.36
CA SER A 74 27.16 0.14 -5.21
C SER A 74 26.31 0.57 -6.41
N GLU A 75 26.70 0.19 -7.63
CA GLU A 75 25.89 0.46 -8.82
C GLU A 75 24.57 -0.32 -8.81
N GLN A 76 24.60 -1.60 -8.42
CA GLN A 76 23.37 -2.39 -8.22
C GLN A 76 22.43 -1.75 -7.18
N LEU A 77 23.00 -1.30 -6.06
CA LEU A 77 22.25 -0.61 -5.01
C LEU A 77 21.57 0.64 -5.57
N ARG A 78 22.32 1.48 -6.28
CA ARG A 78 21.80 2.71 -6.91
C ARG A 78 20.65 2.42 -7.88
N GLN A 79 20.78 1.39 -8.72
CA GLN A 79 19.73 1.00 -9.66
C GLN A 79 18.47 0.51 -8.94
N ALA A 80 18.63 -0.29 -7.90
CA ALA A 80 17.52 -0.78 -7.10
C ALA A 80 16.81 0.37 -6.33
N GLU A 81 17.55 1.36 -5.83
CA GLU A 81 16.99 2.55 -5.19
C GLU A 81 16.18 3.40 -6.17
N ILE A 82 16.66 3.55 -7.40
CA ILE A 82 15.93 4.21 -8.49
C ILE A 82 14.65 3.43 -8.83
N ALA A 83 14.73 2.10 -8.90
CA ALA A 83 13.54 1.28 -9.16
C ALA A 83 12.51 1.42 -8.03
N LEU A 84 12.95 1.42 -6.76
CA LEU A 84 12.06 1.62 -5.62
C LEU A 84 11.42 3.02 -5.61
N SER A 85 12.20 4.06 -5.92
CA SER A 85 11.68 5.43 -5.97
C SER A 85 10.63 5.61 -7.08
N ARG A 86 10.75 4.89 -8.19
CA ARG A 86 9.76 4.89 -9.29
C ARG A 86 8.42 4.25 -8.91
N ILE A 87 8.41 3.23 -8.03
CA ILE A 87 7.16 2.55 -7.64
C ILE A 87 6.43 3.21 -6.47
N ARG A 88 7.14 4.01 -5.65
CA ARG A 88 6.55 4.70 -4.48
C ARG A 88 5.32 5.55 -4.81
N PRO A 89 5.31 6.36 -5.88
CA PRO A 89 4.10 7.12 -6.26
C PRO A 89 2.91 6.22 -6.56
N GLY A 90 3.12 5.08 -7.23
CA GLY A 90 2.06 4.11 -7.54
C GLY A 90 1.49 3.45 -6.27
N LEU A 91 2.35 3.13 -5.29
CA LEU A 91 1.94 2.63 -3.98
C LEU A 91 1.05 3.64 -3.24
N GLU A 92 1.45 4.91 -3.21
CA GLU A 92 0.67 5.96 -2.54
C GLU A 92 -0.64 6.25 -3.26
N ALA A 93 -0.65 6.23 -4.60
CA ALA A 93 -1.87 6.34 -5.38
C ALA A 93 -2.86 5.20 -5.07
N ALA A 94 -2.36 3.95 -5.01
CA ALA A 94 -3.16 2.78 -4.65
C ALA A 94 -3.69 2.88 -3.20
N ARG A 95 -2.86 3.35 -2.26
CA ARG A 95 -3.27 3.60 -0.87
C ARG A 95 -4.44 4.57 -0.81
N GLN A 96 -4.32 5.71 -1.48
CA GLN A 96 -5.37 6.72 -1.50
C GLN A 96 -6.64 6.21 -2.20
N ALA A 97 -6.51 5.43 -3.27
CA ALA A 97 -7.65 4.81 -3.94
C ALA A 97 -8.42 3.87 -2.99
N ALA A 98 -7.70 3.02 -2.26
CA ALA A 98 -8.27 2.13 -1.25
C ALA A 98 -8.98 2.89 -0.13
N VAL A 99 -8.33 3.92 0.45
CA VAL A 99 -8.92 4.77 1.50
C VAL A 99 -10.20 5.45 1.01
N ARG A 100 -10.18 6.03 -0.19
CA ARG A 100 -11.36 6.69 -0.77
C ARG A 100 -12.49 5.70 -1.05
N ALA A 101 -12.17 4.51 -1.56
CA ALA A 101 -13.17 3.50 -1.85
C ALA A 101 -13.83 2.95 -0.59
N PHE A 102 -13.04 2.69 0.44
CA PHE A 102 -13.53 2.31 1.75
C PHE A 102 -14.43 3.40 2.34
N GLY A 103 -13.98 4.65 2.38
CA GLY A 103 -14.76 5.78 2.89
C GLY A 103 -16.09 5.96 2.17
N ARG A 104 -16.15 5.77 0.86
CA ARG A 104 -17.42 5.78 0.10
C ARG A 104 -18.36 4.65 0.53
N SER A 105 -17.83 3.45 0.76
CA SER A 105 -18.65 2.31 1.20
C SER A 105 -19.25 2.53 2.59
N GLU A 106 -18.48 3.13 3.50
CA GLU A 106 -18.93 3.49 4.84
C GLU A 106 -19.99 4.59 4.79
N ALA A 107 -19.77 5.64 4.00
CA ALA A 107 -20.73 6.72 3.84
C ALA A 107 -22.08 6.22 3.30
N LEU A 108 -22.09 5.33 2.30
CA LEU A 108 -23.32 4.75 1.75
C LEU A 108 -24.06 3.88 2.79
N SER A 109 -23.31 3.13 3.60
CA SER A 109 -23.88 2.31 4.67
C SER A 109 -24.52 3.17 5.77
N GLN A 110 -23.87 4.27 6.14
CA GLN A 110 -24.41 5.23 7.11
C GLN A 110 -25.65 5.95 6.56
N LEU A 111 -25.62 6.42 5.31
CA LEU A 111 -26.78 7.02 4.66
C LEU A 111 -27.97 6.05 4.60
N GLN A 112 -27.71 4.77 4.32
CA GLN A 112 -28.74 3.74 4.36
C GLN A 112 -29.37 3.65 5.75
N ALA A 113 -28.56 3.58 6.80
CA ALA A 113 -29.03 3.47 8.18
C ALA A 113 -29.88 4.69 8.59
N LEU A 114 -29.40 5.90 8.31
CA LEU A 114 -30.14 7.14 8.56
C LEU A 114 -31.47 7.18 7.83
N THR A 115 -31.49 6.78 6.55
CA THR A 115 -32.73 6.72 5.75
C THR A 115 -33.74 5.72 6.33
N ARG A 116 -33.27 4.58 6.84
CA ARG A 116 -34.13 3.58 7.51
C ARG A 116 -34.72 4.12 8.81
N ALA A 117 -33.89 4.75 9.64
CA ALA A 117 -34.32 5.35 10.90
C ALA A 117 -35.37 6.44 10.66
N GLN A 118 -35.14 7.33 9.70
CA GLN A 118 -36.12 8.37 9.33
C GLN A 118 -37.46 7.76 8.88
N ALA A 119 -37.42 6.71 8.06
CA ALA A 119 -38.62 6.02 7.60
C ALA A 119 -39.37 5.28 8.73
N GLN A 120 -38.70 4.93 9.83
CA GLN A 120 -39.35 4.37 11.01
C GLN A 120 -40.03 5.46 11.83
N LEU A 121 -39.33 6.58 12.09
CA LEU A 121 -39.89 7.74 12.79
C LEU A 121 -41.12 8.30 12.07
N ASP A 122 -41.07 8.41 10.75
CA ASP A 122 -42.20 8.92 9.96
C ASP A 122 -43.41 7.96 9.96
N ARG A 123 -43.20 6.66 10.19
CA ARG A 123 -44.29 5.69 10.35
C ARG A 123 -44.93 5.81 11.73
N GLN A 124 -44.11 5.86 12.78
CA GLN A 124 -44.59 6.05 14.16
C GLN A 124 -45.45 7.32 14.29
N ARG A 125 -44.99 8.45 13.74
CA ARG A 125 -45.76 9.71 13.73
C ARG A 125 -47.10 9.64 12.99
N ARG A 126 -47.28 8.70 12.06
CA ARG A 126 -48.55 8.49 11.36
C ARG A 126 -49.48 7.56 12.13
N GLU A 127 -48.93 6.64 12.91
CA GLU A 127 -49.70 5.71 13.76
C GLU A 127 -50.20 6.41 15.03
N GLU A 128 -49.51 7.47 15.48
CA GLU A 128 -49.90 8.31 16.62
C GLU A 128 -50.91 9.42 16.27
N ARG A 129 -51.28 9.58 15.00
CA ARG A 129 -52.26 10.57 14.50
C ARG A 129 -53.55 9.92 14.07
#